data_AF-A0A956L0F2-F1
#
_entry.id   AF-A0A956L0F2-F1
#
_cell.length_a   1.000
_cell.length_b   1.000
_cell.length_c   1.000
_cell.angle_alpha   90.00
_cell.angle_beta   90.00
_cell.angle_gamma   90.00
#
_symmetry.space_group_name_H-M   'P 1'
#
loop_
_entity.id
_entity.type
_entity.pdbx_description
1 polymer ?
#
loop_
_entity_poly.entity_id
_entity_poly.type
_entity_poly.pdbx_seq_one_letter_code
_entity_poly.pdbx_strand_id
1 'polypeptide(L)'
;ATLSNDSGYTIDLWAQSPETYLDHLTIDRGFGGPTIRCNTGQVWVTDSNMQGGEATADVSGCSLRTRRVLVNSFGLSMTVGPGGELLADQTRFDNSSGGLSVQGTAVLRRSVVSNNYVEGGIFVQGGDLTLVNSMVFHNQYQNYGVQVATGGTAEVVHSTVLGTFGCNNMAGPTSIRNSIVLDLGCTSTAVDRSVVDMASVGQGMGNVGASMADFGSIFVNPGGSSPDDWHVLPGSLPQGVAVHQAGDPVIDFDGDPRPITAGDPDYAGADVP
;
A
#
# COMPACT_ATOMS: atom_id res chain seq x y z
N ALA A 1 -7.64 21.76 11.88
CA ALA A 1 -6.94 23.07 11.74
C ALA A 1 -6.26 23.13 10.37
N THR A 2 -6.06 24.32 9.79
CA THR A 2 -5.31 24.47 8.53
C THR A 2 -3.99 25.19 8.80
N LEU A 3 -2.88 24.58 8.41
CA LEU A 3 -1.55 25.19 8.42
C LEU A 3 -1.16 25.48 6.97
N SER A 4 -1.04 26.76 6.62
CA SER A 4 -0.64 27.22 5.28
C SER A 4 0.38 28.36 5.39
N ASN A 5 1.61 28.15 4.92
CA ASN A 5 2.60 29.20 4.73
C ASN A 5 3.51 28.80 3.55
N ASP A 6 4.14 29.78 2.91
CA ASP A 6 5.13 29.51 1.85
C ASP A 6 6.52 29.15 2.42
N SER A 7 6.69 29.19 3.75
CA SER A 7 7.97 29.08 4.45
C SER A 7 8.25 27.71 5.10
N GLY A 8 7.43 26.70 4.83
CA GLY A 8 7.55 25.36 5.39
C GLY A 8 7.01 25.26 6.82
N TYR A 9 6.31 24.15 7.10
CA TYR A 9 5.97 23.71 8.45
C TYR A 9 6.43 22.28 8.61
N THR A 10 7.27 22.03 9.61
CA THR A 10 7.57 20.69 10.10
C THR A 10 6.97 20.57 11.49
N ILE A 11 6.05 19.63 11.66
CA ILE A 11 5.66 19.14 12.96
C ILE A 11 6.78 18.22 13.41
N ASP A 12 7.78 18.81 14.06
CA ASP A 12 8.94 18.08 14.54
C ASP A 12 8.66 17.59 15.95
N LEU A 13 8.31 16.31 16.08
CA LEU A 13 7.98 15.70 17.35
C LEU A 13 9.26 15.17 18.01
N TRP A 14 10.17 16.10 18.33
CA TRP A 14 11.31 15.82 19.19
C TRP A 14 10.86 15.96 20.64
N ALA A 15 10.61 14.80 21.26
CA ALA A 15 10.55 14.60 22.71
C ALA A 15 9.33 15.15 23.48
N GLN A 16 8.57 14.22 24.07
CA GLN A 16 8.39 14.01 25.53
C GLN A 16 7.02 13.40 25.86
N SER A 17 6.03 13.55 24.98
CA SER A 17 4.80 12.78 25.12
C SER A 17 5.01 11.37 24.57
N PRO A 18 4.64 10.31 25.31
CA PRO A 18 4.59 8.97 24.73
C PRO A 18 3.64 8.91 23.52
N GLU A 19 2.69 9.85 23.46
CA GLU A 19 1.59 9.83 22.51
C GLU A 19 1.24 11.24 21.96
N THR A 20 1.09 11.38 20.64
CA THR A 20 0.64 12.62 19.98
C THR A 20 -0.53 12.35 19.04
N TYR A 21 -1.63 13.07 19.19
CA TYR A 21 -2.83 12.91 18.35
C TYR A 21 -3.04 14.14 17.47
N LEU A 22 -3.10 13.94 16.16
CA LEU A 22 -3.40 14.93 15.14
C LEU A 22 -4.70 14.53 14.44
N ASP A 23 -5.71 15.39 14.48
CA ASP A 23 -7.04 15.07 13.96
C ASP A 23 -7.61 16.26 13.19
N HIS A 24 -8.30 15.99 12.07
CA HIS A 24 -8.86 17.01 11.18
C HIS A 24 -7.84 18.11 10.79
N LEU A 25 -6.61 17.70 10.48
CA LEU A 25 -5.50 18.59 10.15
C LEU A 25 -5.32 18.67 8.63
N THR A 26 -5.31 19.90 8.11
CA THR A 26 -4.92 20.16 6.72
C THR A 26 -3.59 20.90 6.72
N ILE A 27 -2.59 20.35 6.05
CA ILE A 27 -1.30 21.01 5.82
C ILE A 27 -1.16 21.20 4.32
N ASP A 28 -1.05 22.45 3.90
CA ASP A 28 -0.97 22.84 2.50
C ASP A 28 0.43 23.45 2.22
N ARG A 29 1.15 22.85 1.27
CA ARG A 29 2.43 23.33 0.69
C ARG A 29 3.56 23.69 1.67
N GLY A 30 4.09 22.71 2.39
CA GLY A 30 5.39 22.89 3.05
C GLY A 30 6.56 22.82 2.06
N PHE A 31 7.22 23.94 1.75
CA PHE A 31 8.51 23.89 1.03
C PHE A 31 9.66 23.66 2.01
N GLY A 32 10.29 22.48 1.93
CA GLY A 32 11.51 22.13 2.68
C GLY A 32 11.30 21.06 3.76
N GLY A 33 11.75 19.83 3.48
CA GLY A 33 11.72 18.71 4.42
C GLY A 33 10.34 18.04 4.64
N PRO A 34 10.26 17.07 5.58
CA PRO A 34 9.03 16.37 5.89
C PRO A 34 8.04 17.25 6.67
N THR A 35 6.75 17.08 6.38
CA THR A 35 5.67 17.73 7.13
C THR A 35 5.56 17.18 8.56
N ILE A 36 5.71 15.87 8.73
CA ILE A 36 5.80 15.20 10.03
C ILE A 36 7.17 14.55 10.13
N ARG A 37 7.94 14.88 11.17
CA ARG A 37 9.12 14.12 11.54
C ARG A 37 8.87 13.45 12.88
N CYS A 38 8.90 12.13 12.87
CA CYS A 38 8.58 11.29 14.00
C CYS A 38 9.81 10.47 14.36
N ASN A 39 10.43 10.83 15.48
CA ASN A 39 11.71 10.26 15.93
C ASN A 39 11.60 9.40 17.19
N THR A 40 10.50 9.54 17.95
CA THR A 40 10.22 8.81 19.19
C THR A 40 8.73 8.75 19.45
N GLY A 41 8.28 7.78 20.26
CA GLY A 41 6.89 7.71 20.74
C GLY A 41 5.91 7.20 19.70
N GLN A 42 4.63 7.49 19.91
CA GLN A 42 3.53 7.14 19.02
C GLN A 42 2.81 8.40 18.53
N VAL A 43 2.50 8.45 17.24
CA VAL A 43 1.77 9.55 16.61
C VAL A 43 0.55 8.97 15.91
N TRP A 44 -0.62 9.51 16.20
CA TRP A 44 -1.86 9.19 15.51
C TRP A 44 -2.26 10.36 14.65
N VAL A 45 -2.57 10.10 13.39
CA VAL A 45 -3.07 11.09 12.45
C VAL A 45 -4.37 10.57 11.87
N THR A 46 -5.47 11.28 12.11
CA THR A 46 -6.80 10.88 11.63
C THR A 46 -7.46 11.99 10.83
N ASP A 47 -8.23 11.61 9.81
CA ASP A 47 -9.12 12.53 9.07
C ASP A 47 -8.42 13.78 8.55
N SER A 48 -7.19 13.61 8.07
CA SER A 48 -6.27 14.70 7.77
C SER A 48 -5.85 14.69 6.31
N ASN A 49 -5.51 15.86 5.80
CA ASN A 49 -4.92 16.02 4.48
C ASN A 49 -3.52 16.62 4.66
N MET A 50 -2.51 15.87 4.23
CA MET A 50 -1.12 16.26 4.40
C MET A 50 -0.48 16.41 3.02
N GLN A 51 -0.24 17.67 2.65
CA GLN A 51 0.51 18.03 1.47
C GLN A 51 1.90 18.54 1.85
N GLY A 52 2.93 17.77 1.52
CA GLY A 52 4.32 18.02 1.91
C GLY A 52 5.25 18.43 0.77
N GLY A 53 6.46 18.83 1.14
CA GLY A 53 7.54 19.20 0.23
C GLY A 53 8.26 17.96 -0.32
N GLU A 54 9.51 17.76 0.12
CA GLU A 54 10.35 16.63 -0.28
C GLU A 54 9.86 15.29 0.30
N ALA A 55 9.16 15.32 1.43
CA ALA A 55 8.35 14.21 1.88
C ALA A 55 7.16 14.70 2.72
N THR A 56 6.12 13.89 2.91
CA THR A 56 5.06 14.24 3.87
C THR A 56 5.40 13.76 5.27
N ALA A 57 5.95 12.56 5.43
CA ALA A 57 6.40 12.10 6.73
C ALA A 57 7.71 11.29 6.68
N ASP A 58 8.52 11.48 7.72
CA ASP A 58 9.70 10.67 8.03
C ASP A 58 9.47 10.00 9.39
N VAL A 59 9.36 8.66 9.37
CA VAL A 59 9.02 7.80 10.49
C VAL A 59 10.26 6.96 10.82
N SER A 60 11.07 7.43 11.77
CA SER A 60 12.36 6.81 12.09
C SER A 60 12.49 6.65 13.61
N GLY A 61 12.41 5.41 14.13
CA GLY A 61 12.49 5.16 15.58
C GLY A 61 11.21 5.46 16.37
N CYS A 62 10.07 5.57 15.69
CA CYS A 62 8.76 5.82 16.30
C CYS A 62 7.66 4.97 15.62
N SER A 63 6.43 5.03 16.14
CA SER A 63 5.25 4.45 15.50
C SER A 63 4.32 5.56 14.99
N LEU A 64 4.09 5.65 13.69
CA LEU A 64 3.11 6.52 13.06
C LEU A 64 1.87 5.71 12.66
N ARG A 65 0.71 6.11 13.16
CA ARG A 65 -0.59 5.51 12.84
C ARG A 65 -1.41 6.51 12.06
N THR A 66 -1.80 6.16 10.85
CA THR A 66 -2.65 7.01 10.00
C THR A 66 -3.99 6.35 9.76
N ARG A 67 -5.08 7.13 9.80
CA ARG A 67 -6.39 6.65 9.39
C ARG A 67 -7.20 7.70 8.64
N ARG A 68 -7.74 7.34 7.46
CA ARG A 68 -8.49 8.29 6.60
C ARG A 68 -7.67 9.54 6.30
N VAL A 69 -6.42 9.33 5.93
CA VAL A 69 -5.47 10.40 5.64
C VAL A 69 -5.19 10.43 4.14
N LEU A 70 -5.20 11.62 3.55
CA LEU A 70 -4.63 11.86 2.22
C LEU A 70 -3.19 12.35 2.40
N VAL A 71 -2.26 11.70 1.70
CA VAL A 71 -0.84 12.01 1.69
C VAL A 71 -0.43 12.32 0.25
N ASN A 72 0.03 13.54 0.02
CA ASN A 72 0.54 14.03 -1.26
C ASN A 72 1.83 14.82 -1.01
N SER A 73 2.82 14.75 -1.90
CA SER A 73 4.04 15.54 -1.78
C SER A 73 4.69 15.82 -3.14
N PHE A 74 5.62 16.77 -3.20
CA PHE A 74 6.47 16.92 -4.38
C PHE A 74 7.58 15.86 -4.46
N GLY A 75 7.88 15.17 -3.36
CA GLY A 75 8.85 14.09 -3.25
C GLY A 75 8.22 12.75 -2.87
N LEU A 76 8.77 12.07 -1.86
CA LEU A 76 8.21 10.80 -1.37
C LEU A 76 7.00 11.05 -0.47
N SER A 77 5.88 10.35 -0.67
CA SER A 77 4.72 10.50 0.22
C SER A 77 5.12 10.17 1.66
N MET A 78 5.87 9.09 1.88
CA MET A 78 6.36 8.72 3.20
C MET A 78 7.67 7.92 3.18
N THR A 79 8.53 8.19 4.14
CA THR A 79 9.72 7.38 4.44
C THR A 79 9.54 6.72 5.81
N VAL A 80 9.70 5.40 5.86
CA VAL A 80 9.74 4.61 7.10
C VAL A 80 11.18 4.15 7.28
N GLY A 81 11.95 4.89 8.06
CA GLY A 81 13.35 4.59 8.33
C GLY A 81 13.54 3.41 9.29
N PRO A 82 14.79 2.98 9.50
CA PRO A 82 15.10 1.88 10.42
C PRO A 82 14.52 2.10 11.82
N GLY A 83 13.86 1.06 12.35
CA GLY A 83 13.18 1.12 13.66
C GLY A 83 11.90 1.97 13.68
N GLY A 84 11.50 2.56 12.56
CA GLY A 84 10.19 3.17 12.37
C GLY A 84 9.10 2.13 12.08
N GLU A 85 7.89 2.41 12.55
CA GLU A 85 6.69 1.61 12.29
C GLU A 85 5.60 2.51 11.71
N LEU A 86 5.07 2.15 10.54
CA LEU A 86 3.89 2.76 9.95
C LEU A 86 2.72 1.78 10.01
N LEU A 87 1.61 2.21 10.61
CA LEU A 87 0.32 1.51 10.51
C LEU A 87 -0.67 2.44 9.82
N ALA A 88 -1.03 2.12 8.58
CA ALA A 88 -1.96 2.90 7.77
C ALA A 88 -3.29 2.13 7.59
N ASP A 89 -4.41 2.77 7.90
CA ASP A 89 -5.75 2.21 7.69
C ASP A 89 -6.62 3.20 6.90
N GLN A 90 -7.10 2.85 5.71
CA GLN A 90 -7.85 3.81 4.88
C GLN A 90 -7.03 5.06 4.53
N THR A 91 -5.72 4.92 4.36
CA THR A 91 -4.83 6.03 3.99
C THR A 91 -4.52 5.98 2.50
N ARG A 92 -4.50 7.14 1.84
CA ARG A 92 -4.18 7.30 0.43
C ARG A 92 -2.85 8.02 0.26
N PHE A 93 -1.89 7.39 -0.39
CA PHE A 93 -0.59 7.94 -0.79
C PHE A 93 -0.63 8.20 -2.29
N ASP A 94 -0.86 9.45 -2.68
CA ASP A 94 -1.28 9.79 -4.03
C ASP A 94 -0.64 11.06 -4.59
N ASN A 95 -0.36 11.01 -5.89
CA ASN A 95 0.10 12.16 -6.68
C ASN A 95 1.40 12.76 -6.13
N SER A 96 2.36 11.89 -5.78
CA SER A 96 3.69 12.27 -5.31
C SER A 96 4.81 11.82 -6.25
N SER A 97 6.04 12.31 -6.07
CA SER A 97 7.20 11.78 -6.81
C SER A 97 7.39 10.29 -6.53
N GLY A 98 7.16 9.82 -5.31
CA GLY A 98 7.05 8.39 -5.01
C GLY A 98 6.05 8.11 -3.89
N GLY A 99 5.57 6.86 -3.80
CA GLY A 99 4.64 6.47 -2.74
C GLY A 99 5.36 6.30 -1.40
N LEU A 100 5.94 5.12 -1.15
CA LEU A 100 6.58 4.79 0.13
C LEU A 100 8.00 4.24 -0.05
N SER A 101 8.90 4.65 0.83
CA SER A 101 10.22 4.03 1.05
C SER A 101 10.27 3.37 2.41
N VAL A 102 10.53 2.06 2.47
CA VAL A 102 10.39 1.23 3.68
C VAL A 102 11.72 0.55 4.03
N GLN A 103 12.32 0.98 5.13
CA GLN A 103 13.49 0.39 5.80
C GLN A 103 13.18 -0.05 7.24
N GLY A 104 12.05 0.39 7.81
CA GLY A 104 11.45 -0.12 9.03
C GLY A 104 10.29 -1.09 8.74
N THR A 105 9.19 -0.99 9.47
CA THR A 105 8.00 -1.83 9.27
C THR A 105 6.83 -0.98 8.77
N ALA A 106 6.15 -1.40 7.70
CA ALA A 106 4.96 -0.73 7.19
C ALA A 106 3.81 -1.74 7.01
N VAL A 107 2.68 -1.48 7.67
CA VAL A 107 1.44 -2.25 7.53
C VAL A 107 0.36 -1.34 6.97
N LEU A 108 -0.08 -1.64 5.75
CA LEU A 108 -1.16 -0.93 5.07
C LEU A 108 -2.41 -1.82 5.07
N ARG A 109 -3.50 -1.26 5.59
CA ARG A 109 -4.83 -1.88 5.62
C ARG A 109 -5.79 -0.98 4.86
N ARG A 110 -6.57 -1.52 3.92
CA ARG A 110 -7.58 -0.75 3.18
C ARG A 110 -7.03 0.57 2.61
N SER A 111 -5.76 0.56 2.22
CA SER A 111 -5.01 1.77 1.87
C SER A 111 -4.69 1.76 0.38
N VAL A 112 -4.46 2.94 -0.19
CA VAL A 112 -4.20 3.12 -1.62
C VAL A 112 -2.84 3.78 -1.82
N VAL A 113 -2.02 3.21 -2.71
CA VAL A 113 -0.78 3.82 -3.20
C VAL A 113 -0.88 4.00 -4.71
N SER A 114 -1.12 5.23 -5.16
CA SER A 114 -1.46 5.49 -6.56
C SER A 114 -0.88 6.76 -7.14
N ASN A 115 -0.80 6.82 -8.47
CA ASN A 115 -0.45 8.04 -9.22
C ASN A 115 0.89 8.66 -8.81
N ASN A 116 1.84 7.86 -8.31
CA ASN A 116 3.17 8.35 -7.96
C ASN A 116 4.11 8.25 -9.16
N TYR A 117 4.80 9.33 -9.50
CA TYR A 117 5.24 9.54 -10.89
C TYR A 117 6.76 9.45 -11.16
N VAL A 118 7.64 9.27 -10.19
CA VAL A 118 9.10 9.15 -10.43
C VAL A 118 9.69 7.90 -9.81
N GLU A 119 9.46 7.70 -8.51
CA GLU A 119 10.05 6.62 -7.70
C GLU A 119 9.07 5.45 -7.50
N GLY A 120 8.03 5.34 -8.34
CA GLY A 120 7.06 4.25 -8.31
C GLY A 120 6.17 4.23 -7.04
N GLY A 121 5.55 3.07 -6.80
CA GLY A 121 4.61 2.87 -5.70
C GLY A 121 5.30 2.69 -4.35
N ILE A 122 5.79 1.47 -4.08
CA ILE A 122 6.40 1.11 -2.80
C ILE A 122 7.77 0.50 -3.04
N PHE A 123 8.79 1.04 -2.39
CA PHE A 123 10.15 0.52 -2.40
C PHE A 123 10.53 0.02 -1.00
N VAL A 124 10.93 -1.25 -0.89
CA VAL A 124 11.27 -1.90 0.38
C VAL A 124 12.73 -2.32 0.37
N GLN A 125 13.54 -1.81 1.31
CA GLN A 125 14.95 -2.15 1.43
C GLN A 125 15.33 -2.30 2.91
N GLY A 126 15.63 -3.53 3.33
CA GLY A 126 15.99 -3.86 4.71
C GLY A 126 14.84 -3.80 5.73
N GLY A 127 13.63 -3.44 5.28
CA GLY A 127 12.42 -3.38 6.09
C GLY A 127 11.36 -4.42 5.70
N ASP A 128 10.21 -4.35 6.36
CA ASP A 128 9.09 -5.29 6.19
C ASP A 128 7.82 -4.55 5.75
N LEU A 129 7.23 -5.01 4.65
CA LEU A 129 5.95 -4.51 4.15
C LEU A 129 4.85 -5.56 4.33
N THR A 130 3.70 -5.14 4.85
CA THR A 130 2.47 -5.94 4.83
C THR A 130 1.35 -5.15 4.17
N LEU A 131 0.79 -5.69 3.09
CA LEU A 131 -0.41 -5.16 2.42
C LEU A 131 -1.60 -6.06 2.75
N VAL A 132 -2.67 -5.47 3.26
CA VAL A 132 -3.93 -6.16 3.58
C VAL A 132 -5.10 -5.36 3.04
N ASN A 133 -5.98 -5.95 2.23
CA ASN A 133 -7.10 -5.23 1.59
C ASN A 133 -6.67 -3.93 0.90
N SER A 134 -5.45 -3.86 0.38
CA SER A 134 -4.88 -2.60 -0.09
C SER A 134 -4.67 -2.62 -1.60
N MET A 135 -4.65 -1.44 -2.19
CA MET A 135 -4.53 -1.27 -3.63
C MET A 135 -3.26 -0.48 -3.97
N VAL A 136 -2.52 -0.95 -4.96
CA VAL A 136 -1.35 -0.27 -5.51
C VAL A 136 -1.48 -0.24 -7.02
N PHE A 137 -1.63 0.94 -7.62
CA PHE A 137 -1.92 1.05 -9.06
C PHE A 137 -1.50 2.40 -9.65
N HIS A 138 -1.37 2.48 -10.97
CA HIS A 138 -1.06 3.73 -11.71
C HIS A 138 0.20 4.49 -11.23
N ASN A 139 1.19 3.78 -10.67
CA ASN A 139 2.48 4.38 -10.34
C ASN A 139 3.39 4.34 -11.59
N GLN A 140 4.03 5.46 -11.94
CA GLN A 140 4.67 5.68 -13.23
C GLN A 140 6.21 5.56 -13.20
N TYR A 141 6.83 5.75 -14.37
CA TYR A 141 8.27 5.78 -14.68
C TYR A 141 9.07 4.52 -14.37
N GLN A 142 9.26 4.18 -13.10
CA GLN A 142 9.92 2.92 -12.75
C GLN A 142 8.96 1.73 -12.81
N ASN A 143 7.67 2.00 -12.99
CA ASN A 143 6.58 1.04 -13.23
C ASN A 143 6.41 -0.06 -12.18
N TYR A 144 7.14 -0.03 -11.07
CA TYR A 144 6.86 -0.93 -9.96
C TYR A 144 5.69 -0.44 -9.14
N GLY A 145 4.74 -1.35 -8.91
CA GLY A 145 3.79 -1.23 -7.81
C GLY A 145 4.53 -1.46 -6.50
N VAL A 146 5.25 -2.58 -6.38
CA VAL A 146 6.07 -2.93 -5.22
C VAL A 146 7.42 -3.44 -5.70
N GLN A 147 8.50 -2.84 -5.21
CA GLN A 147 9.87 -3.30 -5.45
C GLN A 147 10.55 -3.67 -4.14
N VAL A 148 10.92 -4.94 -4.00
CA VAL A 148 11.63 -5.47 -2.83
C VAL A 148 13.13 -5.60 -3.15
N ALA A 149 13.96 -4.86 -2.43
CA ALA A 149 15.40 -4.82 -2.60
C ALA A 149 16.12 -5.53 -1.45
N THR A 150 17.43 -5.30 -1.33
CA THR A 150 18.31 -6.01 -0.42
C THR A 150 17.77 -6.06 1.01
N GLY A 151 17.58 -7.27 1.54
CA GLY A 151 17.11 -7.52 2.90
C GLY A 151 15.65 -7.14 3.19
N GLY A 152 14.92 -6.58 2.21
CA GLY A 152 13.51 -6.25 2.39
C GLY A 152 12.61 -7.48 2.29
N THR A 153 11.46 -7.46 2.97
CA THR A 153 10.42 -8.50 2.88
C THR A 153 9.07 -7.88 2.51
N ALA A 154 8.18 -8.69 1.94
CA ALA A 154 6.82 -8.25 1.62
C ALA A 154 5.81 -9.39 1.75
N GLU A 155 4.71 -9.13 2.44
CA GLU A 155 3.54 -10.00 2.51
C GLU A 155 2.33 -9.26 1.92
N VAL A 156 1.64 -9.90 0.97
CA VAL A 156 0.48 -9.34 0.27
C VAL A 156 -0.71 -10.28 0.48
N VAL A 157 -1.75 -9.79 1.15
CA VAL A 157 -2.94 -10.55 1.54
C VAL A 157 -4.19 -9.80 1.08
N HIS A 158 -5.10 -10.48 0.38
CA HIS A 158 -6.34 -9.87 -0.11
C HIS A 158 -6.10 -8.48 -0.68
N SER A 159 -5.08 -8.31 -1.52
CA SER A 159 -4.69 -6.98 -2.02
C SER A 159 -4.57 -7.00 -3.53
N THR A 160 -4.65 -5.82 -4.14
CA THR A 160 -4.56 -5.65 -5.60
C THR A 160 -3.33 -4.82 -5.94
N VAL A 161 -2.38 -5.39 -6.67
CA VAL A 161 -1.18 -4.71 -7.16
C VAL A 161 -1.19 -4.73 -8.69
N LEU A 162 -1.29 -3.55 -9.28
CA LEU A 162 -1.28 -3.33 -10.72
C LEU A 162 -0.02 -2.54 -11.09
N GLY A 163 0.91 -3.21 -11.77
CA GLY A 163 2.27 -2.76 -11.97
C GLY A 163 3.27 -3.75 -11.39
N THR A 164 4.54 -3.60 -11.72
CA THR A 164 5.54 -4.64 -11.45
C THR A 164 5.63 -4.92 -9.94
N PHE A 165 5.44 -6.17 -9.55
CA PHE A 165 5.84 -6.71 -8.25
C PHE A 165 7.22 -7.35 -8.43
N GLY A 166 8.27 -6.57 -8.18
CA GLY A 166 9.66 -6.92 -8.48
C GLY A 166 10.48 -7.23 -7.24
N CYS A 167 11.51 -8.06 -7.40
CA CYS A 167 12.55 -8.21 -6.38
C CYS A 167 13.93 -8.40 -6.99
N ASN A 168 14.97 -8.01 -6.26
CA ASN A 168 16.35 -8.35 -6.62
C ASN A 168 16.77 -9.68 -5.96
N ASN A 169 17.94 -10.20 -6.36
CA ASN A 169 18.47 -11.46 -5.84
C ASN A 169 18.93 -11.43 -4.37
N MET A 170 18.90 -10.26 -3.74
CA MET A 170 19.24 -10.06 -2.33
C MET A 170 18.00 -9.73 -1.48
N ALA A 171 16.80 -9.75 -2.07
CA ALA A 171 15.56 -9.59 -1.34
C ALA A 171 15.36 -10.72 -0.33
N GLY A 172 14.73 -10.39 0.78
CA GLY A 172 14.24 -11.38 1.73
C GLY A 172 13.01 -12.12 1.20
N PRO A 173 12.37 -12.95 2.04
CA PRO A 173 11.17 -13.67 1.67
C PRO A 173 10.05 -12.72 1.24
N THR A 174 9.31 -13.12 0.20
CA THR A 174 8.09 -12.44 -0.22
C THR A 174 6.97 -13.45 -0.41
N SER A 175 5.74 -13.05 -0.07
CA SER A 175 4.56 -13.90 -0.21
C SER A 175 3.35 -13.11 -0.73
N ILE A 176 2.55 -13.78 -1.55
CA ILE A 176 1.29 -13.28 -2.09
C ILE A 176 0.23 -14.36 -1.84
N ARG A 177 -0.88 -14.00 -1.22
CA ARG A 177 -2.03 -14.91 -1.07
C ARG A 177 -3.37 -14.21 -1.20
N ASN A 178 -4.36 -14.92 -1.72
CA ASN A 178 -5.72 -14.41 -1.93
C ASN A 178 -5.75 -13.03 -2.64
N SER A 179 -4.76 -12.74 -3.49
CA SER A 179 -4.50 -11.39 -4.01
C SER A 179 -4.53 -11.35 -5.53
N ILE A 180 -4.62 -10.15 -6.10
CA ILE A 180 -4.45 -9.91 -7.54
C ILE A 180 -3.12 -9.18 -7.73
N VAL A 181 -2.17 -9.76 -8.46
CA VAL A 181 -0.88 -9.14 -8.78
C VAL A 181 -0.58 -9.32 -10.26
N LEU A 182 -0.81 -8.26 -11.04
CA LEU A 182 -0.60 -8.28 -12.49
C LEU A 182 0.77 -7.65 -12.80
N ASP A 183 1.64 -8.41 -13.47
CA ASP A 183 3.10 -8.18 -13.63
C ASP A 183 3.95 -8.63 -12.42
N LEU A 184 3.92 -9.93 -12.10
CA LEU A 184 4.78 -10.54 -11.08
C LEU A 184 6.18 -10.83 -11.65
N GLY A 185 7.14 -9.96 -11.36
CA GLY A 185 8.54 -10.09 -11.76
C GLY A 185 9.46 -10.75 -10.72
N CYS A 186 9.00 -10.96 -9.48
CA CYS A 186 9.77 -11.61 -8.42
C CYS A 186 9.61 -13.13 -8.45
N THR A 187 10.58 -13.85 -9.01
CA THR A 187 10.52 -15.32 -9.18
C THR A 187 10.68 -16.12 -7.89
N SER A 188 11.19 -15.48 -6.82
CA SER A 188 11.34 -16.10 -5.50
C SER A 188 10.10 -15.94 -4.61
N THR A 189 9.07 -15.22 -5.06
CA THR A 189 7.84 -15.02 -4.28
C THR A 189 7.06 -16.31 -4.14
N ALA A 190 6.65 -16.62 -2.92
CA ALA A 190 5.68 -17.68 -2.68
C ALA A 190 4.28 -17.16 -2.99
N VAL A 191 3.60 -17.76 -3.97
CA VAL A 191 2.23 -17.38 -4.32
C VAL A 191 1.27 -18.52 -3.95
N ASP A 192 0.12 -18.20 -3.38
CA ASP A 192 -0.95 -19.17 -3.07
C ASP A 192 -2.31 -18.57 -3.41
N ARG A 193 -3.18 -19.32 -4.11
CA ARG A 193 -4.59 -18.96 -4.30
C ARG A 193 -4.83 -17.52 -4.75
N SER A 194 -4.05 -17.07 -5.73
CA SER A 194 -4.03 -15.68 -6.19
C SER A 194 -4.23 -15.58 -7.70
N VAL A 195 -4.65 -14.41 -8.17
CA VAL A 195 -4.62 -14.08 -9.59
C VAL A 195 -3.29 -13.39 -9.87
N VAL A 196 -2.47 -14.00 -10.72
CA VAL A 196 -1.13 -13.48 -11.04
C VAL A 196 -0.89 -13.43 -12.53
N ASP A 197 0.20 -12.79 -12.94
CA ASP A 197 0.63 -12.81 -14.34
C ASP A 197 0.63 -14.24 -14.90
N MET A 198 0.13 -14.43 -16.14
CA MET A 198 0.07 -15.72 -16.82
C MET A 198 1.41 -16.48 -16.82
N ALA A 199 2.55 -15.76 -16.89
CA ALA A 199 3.88 -16.36 -16.83
C ALA A 199 4.24 -16.94 -15.44
N SER A 200 3.52 -16.54 -14.40
CA SER A 200 3.80 -16.83 -12.99
C SER A 200 2.79 -17.77 -12.32
N VAL A 201 1.76 -18.23 -13.04
CA VAL A 201 0.66 -19.09 -12.53
C VAL A 201 1.16 -20.38 -11.88
N GLY A 202 2.29 -20.92 -12.32
CA GLY A 202 2.89 -22.13 -11.76
C GLY A 202 3.49 -21.99 -10.36
N GLN A 203 3.56 -20.78 -9.81
CA GLN A 203 4.09 -20.53 -8.47
C GLN A 203 3.04 -20.87 -7.40
N GLY A 204 2.79 -22.14 -7.09
CA GLY A 204 1.89 -22.55 -6.00
C GLY A 204 0.55 -23.14 -6.42
N MET A 205 -0.34 -23.41 -5.46
CA MET A 205 -1.59 -24.15 -5.67
C MET A 205 -2.78 -23.20 -5.83
N GLY A 206 -3.63 -23.48 -6.82
CA GLY A 206 -4.91 -22.79 -6.99
C GLY A 206 -4.83 -21.37 -7.56
N ASN A 207 -3.67 -20.96 -8.10
CA ASN A 207 -3.55 -19.67 -8.77
C ASN A 207 -4.28 -19.67 -10.11
N VAL A 208 -4.75 -18.49 -10.50
CA VAL A 208 -5.30 -18.20 -11.82
C VAL A 208 -4.42 -17.20 -12.52
N GLY A 209 -4.27 -17.35 -13.83
CA GLY A 209 -3.52 -16.42 -14.63
C GLY A 209 -4.39 -15.31 -15.21
N ALA A 210 -3.85 -14.10 -15.18
CA ALA A 210 -4.34 -12.94 -15.89
C ALA A 210 -3.13 -12.14 -16.39
N SER A 211 -3.32 -11.19 -17.30
CA SER A 211 -2.26 -10.27 -17.71
C SER A 211 -2.63 -8.83 -17.41
N MET A 212 -1.63 -7.94 -17.40
CA MET A 212 -1.89 -6.50 -17.34
C MET A 212 -2.78 -5.99 -18.48
N ALA A 213 -2.91 -6.71 -19.60
CA ALA A 213 -3.84 -6.33 -20.68
C ALA A 213 -5.31 -6.65 -20.34
N ASP A 214 -5.54 -7.54 -19.38
CA ASP A 214 -6.88 -8.00 -18.99
C ASP A 214 -7.48 -7.16 -17.86
N PHE A 215 -6.77 -6.18 -17.30
CA PHE A 215 -7.27 -5.41 -16.14
C PHE A 215 -8.64 -4.76 -16.43
N GLY A 216 -8.87 -4.30 -17.68
CA GLY A 216 -10.14 -3.73 -18.14
C GLY A 216 -11.32 -4.71 -18.18
N SER A 217 -11.07 -6.02 -18.18
CA SER A 217 -12.11 -7.05 -18.10
C SER A 217 -12.26 -7.65 -16.71
N ILE A 218 -11.30 -7.39 -15.80
CA ILE A 218 -11.30 -7.89 -14.43
C ILE A 218 -12.07 -6.97 -13.50
N PHE A 219 -11.97 -5.66 -13.68
CA PHE A 219 -12.53 -4.65 -12.76
C PHE A 219 -13.71 -3.89 -13.36
N VAL A 220 -14.62 -3.40 -12.52
CA VAL A 220 -15.84 -2.68 -12.94
C VAL A 220 -15.52 -1.37 -13.67
N ASN A 221 -14.62 -0.55 -13.12
CA ASN A 221 -14.26 0.74 -13.71
C ASN A 221 -12.79 1.11 -13.44
N PRO A 222 -11.84 0.34 -13.98
CA PRO A 222 -10.43 0.56 -13.70
C PRO A 222 -9.95 1.88 -14.33
N GLY A 223 -9.53 2.82 -13.49
CA GLY A 223 -9.05 4.14 -13.92
C GLY A 223 -10.12 5.08 -14.48
N GLY A 224 -11.38 4.87 -14.08
CA GLY A 224 -12.49 5.75 -14.45
C GLY A 224 -12.39 7.16 -13.84
N SER A 225 -13.23 8.07 -14.36
CA SER A 225 -13.21 9.51 -14.06
C SER A 225 -13.75 9.92 -12.67
N SER A 226 -13.55 9.10 -11.64
CA SER A 226 -14.03 9.26 -10.25
C SER A 226 -15.47 8.77 -9.95
N PRO A 227 -15.64 7.93 -8.89
CA PRO A 227 -14.57 7.25 -8.15
C PRO A 227 -13.94 6.13 -8.99
N ASP A 228 -12.64 5.89 -8.76
CA ASP A 228 -11.99 4.66 -9.22
C ASP A 228 -12.71 3.49 -8.53
N ASP A 229 -13.29 2.59 -9.31
CA ASP A 229 -13.99 1.43 -8.80
C ASP A 229 -13.22 0.18 -9.25
N TRP A 230 -12.55 -0.41 -8.26
CA TRP A 230 -11.69 -1.57 -8.38
C TRP A 230 -12.36 -2.85 -7.86
N HIS A 231 -13.69 -2.85 -7.74
CA HIS A 231 -14.45 -4.08 -7.53
C HIS A 231 -14.16 -5.05 -8.67
N VAL A 232 -14.01 -6.32 -8.31
CA VAL A 232 -13.89 -7.39 -9.29
C VAL A 232 -15.22 -7.47 -10.04
N LEU A 233 -15.19 -7.27 -11.35
CA LEU A 233 -16.39 -7.39 -12.19
C LEU A 233 -17.02 -8.78 -11.98
N PRO A 234 -18.33 -8.88 -11.65
CA PRO A 234 -18.97 -10.17 -11.42
C PRO A 234 -18.75 -11.15 -12.58
N GLY A 235 -18.15 -12.31 -12.27
CA GLY A 235 -17.86 -13.37 -13.24
C GLY A 235 -16.58 -13.18 -14.07
N SER A 236 -15.83 -12.10 -13.88
CA SER A 236 -14.53 -11.90 -14.56
C SER A 236 -13.44 -12.86 -14.04
N LEU A 237 -13.54 -13.23 -12.76
CA LEU A 237 -12.67 -14.18 -12.09
C LEU A 237 -13.50 -15.32 -11.49
N PRO A 238 -12.98 -16.57 -11.46
CA PRO A 238 -13.65 -17.65 -10.77
C PRO A 238 -13.81 -17.33 -9.27
N GLN A 239 -15.01 -17.54 -8.72
CA GLN A 239 -15.18 -17.53 -7.26
C GLN A 239 -14.40 -18.70 -6.66
N GLY A 240 -13.76 -18.49 -5.51
CA GLY A 240 -12.98 -19.52 -4.81
C GLY A 240 -11.54 -19.66 -5.30
N VAL A 241 -11.03 -18.72 -6.11
CA VAL A 241 -9.59 -18.56 -6.30
C VAL A 241 -8.94 -18.31 -4.95
N ALA A 242 -9.47 -17.33 -4.20
CA ALA A 242 -9.10 -17.12 -2.81
C ALA A 242 -9.85 -18.10 -1.90
N VAL A 243 -9.21 -18.46 -0.79
CA VAL A 243 -9.84 -19.23 0.28
C VAL A 243 -9.52 -18.55 1.59
N HIS A 244 -10.57 -18.24 2.36
CA HIS A 244 -10.42 -17.56 3.63
C HIS A 244 -9.60 -18.41 4.61
N GLN A 245 -8.67 -17.78 5.32
CA GLN A 245 -7.84 -18.40 6.35
C GLN A 245 -8.05 -17.69 7.69
N ALA A 246 -7.68 -18.37 8.78
CA ALA A 246 -7.74 -17.75 10.10
C ALA A 246 -6.80 -16.53 10.16
N GLY A 247 -7.35 -15.38 10.55
CA GLY A 247 -6.64 -14.10 10.59
C GLY A 247 -6.82 -13.25 9.33
N ASP A 248 -7.55 -13.74 8.32
CA ASP A 248 -7.90 -12.95 7.15
C ASP A 248 -8.88 -11.84 7.49
N PRO A 249 -8.89 -10.74 6.70
CA PRO A 249 -9.86 -9.68 6.84
C PRO A 249 -11.30 -10.21 6.68
N VAL A 250 -12.18 -9.74 7.56
CA VAL A 250 -13.62 -10.08 7.55
C VAL A 250 -14.47 -9.10 6.74
N ILE A 251 -13.84 -8.05 6.23
CA ILE A 251 -14.39 -7.08 5.29
C ILE A 251 -13.35 -6.84 4.20
N ASP A 252 -13.70 -6.25 3.07
CA ASP A 252 -12.80 -5.89 1.99
C ASP A 252 -12.29 -4.42 2.07
N PHE A 253 -11.99 -3.78 0.94
CA PHE A 253 -11.49 -2.41 0.89
C PHE A 253 -12.61 -1.39 1.20
N ASP A 254 -13.76 -1.50 0.55
CA ASP A 254 -14.91 -0.62 0.75
C ASP A 254 -15.74 -0.97 2.00
N GLY A 255 -15.48 -2.13 2.58
CA GLY A 255 -16.07 -2.57 3.84
C GLY A 255 -17.17 -3.61 3.67
N ASP A 256 -17.30 -4.17 2.48
CA ASP A 256 -18.23 -5.26 2.21
C ASP A 256 -17.77 -6.54 2.91
N PRO A 257 -18.73 -7.34 3.44
CA PRO A 257 -18.39 -8.53 4.22
C PRO A 257 -17.66 -9.57 3.38
N ARG A 258 -16.59 -10.11 3.95
CA ARG A 258 -15.92 -11.32 3.47
C ARG A 258 -16.40 -12.55 4.27
N PRO A 259 -16.14 -13.77 3.78
CA PRO A 259 -16.32 -14.97 4.58
C PRO A 259 -15.56 -14.88 5.91
N ILE A 260 -16.06 -15.57 6.94
CA ILE A 260 -15.47 -15.56 8.29
C ILE A 260 -15.03 -16.94 8.75
N THR A 261 -15.31 -17.99 7.97
CA THR A 261 -14.93 -19.36 8.29
C THR A 261 -13.72 -19.75 7.46
N ALA A 262 -12.67 -20.24 8.12
CA ALA A 262 -11.51 -20.76 7.41
C ALA A 262 -11.92 -21.91 6.47
N GLY A 263 -11.46 -21.85 5.22
CA GLY A 263 -11.81 -22.79 4.16
C GLY A 263 -12.97 -22.33 3.26
N ASP A 264 -13.70 -21.27 3.62
CA ASP A 264 -14.76 -20.73 2.77
C ASP A 264 -14.15 -20.11 1.49
N PRO A 265 -14.75 -20.33 0.31
CA PRO A 265 -14.31 -19.73 -0.94
C PRO A 265 -14.53 -18.21 -0.91
N ASP A 266 -13.57 -17.45 -1.42
CA ASP A 266 -13.60 -15.99 -1.49
C ASP A 266 -13.11 -15.50 -2.88
N TYR A 267 -13.11 -14.18 -3.07
CA TYR A 267 -12.51 -13.49 -4.20
C TYR A 267 -11.09 -13.02 -3.87
N ALA A 268 -10.19 -13.21 -4.83
CA ALA A 268 -8.87 -12.66 -4.76
C ALA A 268 -8.91 -11.13 -4.96
N GLY A 269 -7.98 -10.42 -4.32
CA GLY A 269 -7.84 -8.97 -4.46
C GLY A 269 -8.42 -8.19 -3.29
N ALA A 270 -8.26 -6.87 -3.35
CA ALA A 270 -8.65 -5.93 -2.30
C ALA A 270 -10.15 -5.80 -2.10
N ASP A 271 -10.93 -5.90 -3.18
CA ASP A 271 -12.36 -5.64 -3.22
C ASP A 271 -13.10 -6.80 -3.89
N VAL A 272 -14.26 -7.17 -3.36
CA VAL A 272 -15.09 -8.25 -3.92
C VAL A 272 -16.01 -7.69 -5.03
N PRO A 273 -16.79 -8.54 -5.74
CA PRO A 273 -17.76 -8.07 -6.74
C PRO A 273 -19.03 -7.40 -6.20
#